data_AF-A0A329H3J0-F1
#
_entry.id   AF-A0A329H3J0-F1
#
_cell.length_a   1.000
_cell.length_b   1.000
_cell.length_c   1.000
_cell.angle_alpha   90.00
_cell.angle_beta   90.00
_cell.angle_gamma   90.00
#
_symmetry.space_group_name_H-M   'P 1'
#
loop_
_entity.id
_entity.type
_entity.pdbx_description
1 polymer ?
#
loop_
_entity_poly.entity_id
_entity_poly.type
_entity_poly.pdbx_seq_one_letter_code
_entity_poly.pdbx_strand_id
1 'polypeptide(L)' 'YARYVHLGTAPSVAKSLGRLFAELLPARGLQPRPGACFEHYTEAFTGVDAQDSQIYIYVPVF' A
#
# COMPACT_ATOMS: atom_id res chain seq x y z
N TYR A 1 -5.63 -4.91 10.01
CA TYR A 1 -5.01 -4.17 8.90
C TYR A 1 -5.09 -5.03 7.66
N ALA A 2 -5.54 -4.47 6.54
CA ALA A 2 -5.35 -5.08 5.24
C ALA A 2 -3.93 -4.74 4.77
N ARG A 3 -3.17 -5.75 4.34
CA ARG A 3 -1.80 -5.59 3.83
C ARG A 3 -1.82 -5.69 2.32
N TYR A 4 -1.27 -4.67 1.66
CA TYR A 4 -1.11 -4.62 0.21
C TYR A 4 0.38 -4.54 -0.13
N VAL A 5 0.75 -5.08 -1.29
CA VAL A 5 2.10 -4.99 -1.83
C VAL A 5 2.07 -3.98 -2.97
N HIS A 6 2.83 -2.90 -2.81
CA HIS A 6 3.18 -2.02 -3.90
C HIS A 6 4.45 -2.54 -4.57
N LEU A 7 4.40 -2.71 -5.89
CA LEU A 7 5.55 -3.03 -6.73
C LEU A 7 5.85 -1.78 -7.57
N GLY A 8 7.03 -1.20 -7.38
CA GLY A 8 7.40 0.04 -8.05
C GLY A 8 8.18 1.00 -7.15
N THR A 9 8.32 2.21 -7.66
CA THR A 9 9.10 3.27 -7.01
C THR A 9 8.33 3.88 -5.83
N ALA A 10 9.04 4.36 -4.81
CA ALA A 10 8.44 5.02 -3.66
C ALA A 10 7.52 6.21 -4.04
N PRO A 11 7.88 7.09 -5.00
CA PRO A 11 6.98 8.15 -5.46
C PRO A 11 5.65 7.65 -6.04
N SER A 12 5.62 6.42 -6.57
CA SER A 12 4.42 5.85 -7.18
C SER A 12 3.45 5.22 -6.17
N VAL A 13 3.83 5.12 -4.89
CA VAL A 13 2.98 4.63 -3.79
C VAL A 13 1.67 5.43 -3.68
N ALA A 14 1.71 6.76 -3.86
CA ALA A 14 0.53 7.61 -3.80
C ALA A 14 -0.56 7.20 -4.81
N LYS A 15 -0.14 6.78 -6.02
CA LYS A 15 -1.05 6.24 -7.04
C LYS A 15 -1.67 4.92 -6.59
N SER A 16 -0.87 4.05 -5.97
CA SER A 16 -1.36 2.78 -5.42
C SER A 16 -2.34 2.99 -4.27
N LEU A 17 -2.11 3.96 -3.38
CA LEU A 17 -3.06 4.32 -2.32
C LEU A 17 -4.39 4.78 -2.91
N GLY A 18 -4.38 5.66 -3.92
CA GLY A 18 -5.61 6.10 -4.59
C GLY A 18 -6.45 4.93 -5.13
N ARG A 19 -5.81 3.99 -5.83
CA ARG A 19 -6.47 2.79 -6.34
C ARG A 19 -6.93 1.84 -5.24
N LEU A 20 -6.14 1.71 -4.17
CA LEU A 20 -6.44 0.84 -3.04
C LEU A 20 -7.74 1.25 -2.36
N PHE A 21 -7.91 2.55 -2.08
CA PHE A 21 -9.12 3.08 -1.45
C PHE A 21 -10.33 3.14 -2.39
N ALA A 22 -10.12 3.49 -3.66
CA ALA A 22 -11.22 3.61 -4.63
C ALA A 22 -11.77 2.27 -5.11
N GLU A 23 -10.90 1.26 -5.30
CA GLU A 23 -11.26 0.02 -6.00
C GLU A 23 -11.01 -1.23 -5.15
N LEU A 24 -9.81 -1.37 -4.57
CA LEU A 24 -9.38 -2.67 -4.03
C LEU A 24 -9.98 -3.02 -2.68
N LEU A 25 -10.15 -2.05 -1.78
CA LEU A 25 -10.83 -2.27 -0.49
C LEU A 25 -12.32 -2.61 -0.71
N PRO A 26 -13.11 -1.80 -1.48
CA PRO A 26 -14.51 -2.10 -1.72
C PRO A 26 -14.72 -3.43 -2.44
N ALA A 27 -13.90 -3.75 -3.45
CA ALA A 27 -13.98 -5.01 -4.18
C ALA A 27 -13.75 -6.25 -3.30
N ARG A 28 -13.14 -6.09 -2.13
CA ARG A 28 -12.93 -7.15 -1.13
C ARG A 28 -13.91 -7.08 0.03
N GLY A 29 -14.90 -6.19 -0.02
CA GLY A 29 -15.84 -5.95 1.09
C GLY A 29 -15.17 -5.40 2.35
N LEU A 30 -13.97 -4.84 2.22
CA LEU A 30 -13.23 -4.28 3.35
C LEU A 30 -13.61 -2.82 3.54
N GLN A 31 -14.01 -2.48 4.76
CA GLN A 31 -14.30 -1.10 5.15
C GLN A 31 -13.10 -0.51 5.88
N PRO A 32 -12.49 0.58 5.38
CA PRO A 32 -11.42 1.27 6.09
C PRO A 32 -11.97 1.89 7.39
N ARG A 33 -11.17 1.83 8.46
CA ARG A 33 -11.50 2.47 9.74
C ARG A 33 -10.53 3.61 10.05
N PRO A 34 -10.91 4.61 10.86
CA PRO A 34 -9.98 5.63 11.31
C PRO A 34 -8.76 5.02 12.00
N GLY A 35 -7.57 5.49 11.60
CA GLY A 35 -6.29 5.03 12.11
C GLY A 35 -5.15 5.38 11.17
N ALA A 36 -3.92 5.22 11.65
CA ALA A 36 -2.73 5.46 10.84
C ALA A 36 -2.57 4.35 9.79
N CYS A 37 -2.49 4.77 8.52
CA CYS A 37 -1.87 3.95 7.48
C CYS A 37 -0.35 4.07 7.61
N PHE A 38 0.39 3.02 7.28
CA PHE A 38 1.84 3.07 7.27
C PHE A 38 2.43 2.20 6.18
N GLU A 39 3.58 2.64 5.69
CA GLU A 39 4.45 1.89 4.80
C GLU A 39 5.41 1.05 5.64
N HIS A 40 5.67 -0.17 5.21
CA HIS A 40 6.62 -1.07 5.85
C HIS A 40 7.61 -1.55 4.79
N TYR A 41 8.83 -1.04 4.95
CA TYR A 41 9.98 -1.37 4.11
C TYR A 41 10.72 -2.56 4.70
N THR A 42 11.09 -3.51 3.84
CA THR A 42 11.81 -4.73 4.20
C THR A 42 13.04 -4.87 3.30
N GLU A 43 13.74 -6.00 3.35
CA GLU A 43 14.85 -6.31 2.44
C GLU A 43 14.46 -6.26 0.96
N ALA A 44 13.17 -6.39 0.64
CA ALA A 44 12.65 -6.28 -0.72
C ALA A 44 12.54 -4.83 -1.25
N PHE A 45 12.81 -3.82 -0.43
CA PHE A 45 12.92 -2.44 -0.87
C PHE A 45 14.36 -2.13 -1.27
N THR A 46 14.60 -1.94 -2.57
CA THR A 46 15.93 -1.81 -3.18
C THR A 46 16.32 -0.36 -3.43
N GLY A 47 15.41 0.59 -3.22
CA GLY A 47 15.66 2.03 -3.35
C GLY A 47 14.42 2.82 -3.76
N VAL A 48 14.45 4.14 -3.55
CA VAL A 48 13.30 5.04 -3.81
C VAL A 48 12.90 5.08 -5.29
N ASP A 49 13.86 4.96 -6.20
CA ASP A 49 13.64 5.00 -7.65
C ASP A 49 13.72 3.61 -8.31
N ALA A 50 13.94 2.56 -7.52
CA ALA A 50 14.03 1.20 -8.04
C ALA A 50 12.63 0.69 -8.42
N GLN A 51 12.49 0.21 -9.66
CA GLN A 51 11.20 -0.24 -10.20
C GLN A 51 10.78 -1.63 -9.69
N ASP A 52 11.73 -2.41 -9.19
CA ASP A 52 11.53 -3.75 -8.63
C ASP A 52 11.35 -3.73 -7.10
N SER A 53 11.41 -2.56 -6.47
CA SER A 53 11.15 -2.36 -5.05
C SER A 53 9.76 -2.87 -4.66
N GLN A 54 9.70 -3.55 -3.52
CA GLN A 54 8.44 -3.93 -2.88
C GLN A 54 8.23 -3.14 -1.59
N ILE A 55 7.08 -2.48 -1.49
CA ILE A 55 6.68 -1.69 -0.31
C ILE A 55 5.36 -2.25 0.20
N TYR A 56 5.32 -2.67 1.47
CA TYR A 56 4.08 -3.10 2.08
C TYR A 56 3.29 -1.89 2.58
N ILE A 57 2.01 -1.83 2.25
CA ILE A 57 1.09 -0.78 2.71
C ILE A 57 0.08 -1.43 3.66
N TYR A 58 0.02 -0.91 4.87
CA TYR A 58 -0.92 -1.37 5.90
C TYR A 58 -2.03 -0.35 6.04
N VAL A 59 -3.26 -0.79 5.75
CA VAL A 59 -4.46 0.04 5.90
C VAL A 59 -5.35 -0.51 7.03
N PRO A 60 -5.74 0.32 8.01
CA PRO A 60 -6.65 -0.11 9.05
C PRO A 60 -8.04 -0.33 8.46
N VAL A 61 -8.60 -1.52 8.73
CA VAL A 61 -9.95 -1.95 8.33
C VAL A 61 -10.69 -2.47 9.57
N PHE A 62 -12.02 -2.47 9.52
CA PHE A 62 -12.88 -3.12 10.51
C PHE A 62 -12.71 -4.65 10.51
#